data_AF-A0A2V5YPV1-F1
#
_entry.id   AF-A0A2V5YPV1-F1
#
_cell.length_a   1.000
_cell.length_b   1.000
_cell.length_c   1.000
_cell.angle_alpha   90.00
_cell.angle_beta   90.00
_cell.angle_gamma   90.00
#
_symmetry.space_group_name_H-M   'P 1'
#
loop_
_entity.id
_entity.type
_entity.pdbx_description
1 polymer ?
#
loop_
_entity_poly.entity_id
_entity_poly.type
_entity_poly.pdbx_seq_one_letter_code
_entity_poly.pdbx_strand_id
1 'polypeptide(L)' 'IAREFLRDPYWPLRAARELDQPIAWPVQYLRAAPKGAQPRVPVDLKSFESCFEEQHGVPEQ' A
#
# COMPACT_ATOMS: atom_id res chain seq x y z
N ILE A 1 -6.84 7.36 -10.62
CA ILE A 1 -5.41 7.46 -11.00
C ILE A 1 -5.15 6.44 -12.10
N ALA A 2 -4.64 6.82 -13.28
CA ALA A 2 -4.37 5.84 -14.34
C ALA A 2 -3.27 6.31 -15.29
N ARG A 3 -3.46 7.46 -15.95
CA ARG A 3 -2.50 7.96 -16.95
C ARG A 3 -1.12 8.27 -16.36
N GLU A 4 -1.05 8.83 -15.15
CA GLU A 4 0.25 9.20 -14.56
C GLU A 4 1.04 8.03 -14.02
N PHE A 5 0.36 6.96 -13.61
CA PHE A 5 1.03 5.72 -13.26
C PHE A 5 1.72 5.08 -14.47
N LEU A 6 1.13 5.21 -15.67
CA LEU A 6 1.73 4.71 -16.92
C LEU A 6 2.97 5.49 -17.35
N ARG A 7 3.09 6.76 -16.94
CA ARG A 7 4.24 7.63 -17.27
C ARG A 7 5.31 7.58 -16.19
N ASP A 8 4.89 7.46 -14.94
CA ASP A 8 5.74 7.39 -13.76
C ASP A 8 5.27 6.23 -12.86
N PRO A 9 5.90 5.05 -12.98
CA PRO A 9 5.53 3.88 -12.19
C PRO A 9 5.64 4.10 -10.67
N TYR A 10 6.46 5.06 -10.24
CA TYR A 10 6.65 5.39 -8.83
C TYR A 10 5.86 6.63 -8.39
N TRP A 11 4.94 7.11 -9.24
CA TRP A 11 4.05 8.24 -8.94
C TRP A 11 3.39 8.14 -7.56
N PRO A 12 2.89 6.97 -7.10
CA PRO A 12 2.25 6.89 -5.78
C PRO A 12 3.20 7.19 -4.61
N LEU A 13 4.47 6.76 -4.70
CA LEU A 13 5.48 7.04 -3.68
C LEU A 13 5.84 8.53 -3.69
N ARG A 14 5.92 9.11 -4.88
CA ARG A 14 6.19 10.54 -5.06
C ARG A 14 5.04 11.37 -4.48
N ALA A 15 3.80 11.03 -4.81
CA ALA A 15 2.60 11.69 -4.30
C ALA A 15 2.49 11.59 -2.77
N ALA A 16 2.78 10.42 -2.18
CA ALA A 16 2.79 10.26 -0.73
C ALA A 16 3.79 11.22 -0.05
N ARG A 17 4.95 11.44 -0.66
CA ARG A 17 5.96 12.37 -0.16
C ARG A 17 5.55 13.84 -0.30
N GLU A 18 4.89 14.22 -1.40
CA GLU A 18 4.35 15.58 -1.58
C GLU A 18 3.20 15.89 -0.60
N LEU A 19 2.44 14.86 -0.21
CA LEU A 19 1.32 14.97 0.72
C LEU A 19 1.71 14.70 2.19
N ASP A 20 2.99 14.46 2.46
CA ASP A 20 3.54 14.04 3.77
C ASP A 20 2.80 12.84 4.40
N GLN A 21 2.24 11.97 3.55
CA GLN A 21 1.51 10.79 3.98
C GLN A 21 2.49 9.65 4.29
N PRO A 22 2.50 9.10 5.51
CA PRO A 22 3.32 7.94 5.83
C PRO A 22 2.86 6.72 5.02
N ILE A 23 3.81 6.09 4.33
CA ILE A 23 3.60 4.85 3.58
C ILE A 23 4.73 3.86 3.84
N ALA A 24 4.39 2.57 3.92
CA ALA A 24 5.37 1.51 4.03
C ALA A 24 6.12 1.27 2.70
N TRP A 25 7.43 1.08 2.78
CA TRP A 25 8.33 0.87 1.63
C TRP A 25 8.71 -0.60 1.45
N PRO A 26 8.86 -1.11 0.22
CA PRO A 26 9.49 -2.41 0.01
C PRO A 26 10.85 -2.45 0.71
N VAL A 27 11.14 -3.54 1.43
CA VAL A 27 12.36 -3.66 2.25
C VAL A 27 13.64 -3.42 1.42
N GLN A 28 13.62 -3.82 0.15
CA GLN A 28 14.72 -3.65 -0.80
C GLN A 28 15.00 -2.18 -1.13
N TYR A 29 14.02 -1.30 -1.00
CA TYR A 29 14.11 0.11 -1.37
C TYR A 29 14.25 1.06 -0.19
N LEU A 30 14.41 0.55 1.04
CA LEU A 30 14.60 1.38 2.22
C LEU A 30 15.79 2.35 2.11
N ARG A 31 16.81 2.01 1.33
CA ARG A 31 17.96 2.91 1.08
C ARG A 31 17.57 4.17 0.30
N ALA A 32 16.56 4.07 -0.56
CA ALA A 32 16.03 5.20 -1.32
C ALA A 32 14.90 5.93 -0.56
N ALA A 33 14.48 5.40 0.58
CA ALA A 33 13.35 5.91 1.34
C ALA A 33 13.74 7.14 2.18
N PRO A 34 12.78 8.04 2.47
CA PRO A 34 13.00 9.13 3.41
C PRO A 34 13.34 8.60 4.81
N LYS A 35 14.02 9.42 5.61
CA LYS A 35 14.39 9.05 7.00
C LYS A 35 13.13 8.74 7.80
N GLY A 36 13.11 7.58 8.46
CA GLY A 36 11.95 7.12 9.25
C GLY A 36 10.91 6.33 8.45
N ALA A 37 11.15 6.04 7.17
CA ALA A 37 10.29 5.16 6.39
C ALA A 37 10.28 3.74 6.97
N GLN A 38 9.08 3.17 7.09
CA GLN A 38 8.89 1.82 7.64
C GLN A 38 8.93 0.76 6.53
N PRO A 39 9.53 -0.42 6.77
CA PRO A 39 9.43 -1.55 5.85
C PRO A 39 7.99 -2.03 5.73
N ARG A 40 7.61 -2.45 4.52
CA ARG A 40 6.41 -3.26 4.28
C ARG A 40 6.60 -4.58 5.00
N VAL A 41 5.67 -4.88 5.89
CA VAL A 41 5.54 -6.18 6.53
C VAL A 41 4.70 -7.11 5.65
N PRO A 42 5.01 -8.42 5.66
CA PRO A 42 4.16 -9.40 5.01
C PRO A 42 2.77 -9.41 5.66
N VAL A 43 1.75 -9.68 4.85
CA VAL A 43 0.38 -9.86 5.33
C VAL A 43 0.31 -11.12 6.18
N ASP A 44 -0.34 -11.04 7.33
CA ASP A 44 -0.76 -12.21 8.08
C ASP A 44 -2.00 -12.82 7.40
N LEU A 45 -1.87 -14.07 6.94
CA LEU A 45 -2.92 -14.73 6.18
C LEU A 45 -4.19 -14.98 7.01
N LYS A 46 -4.04 -15.25 8.32
CA LYS A 46 -5.18 -15.46 9.21
C LYS A 46 -6.01 -14.20 9.38
N SER A 47 -5.34 -13.07 9.62
CA SER A 47 -6.00 -11.76 9.68
C SER A 47 -6.61 -11.33 8.33
N PHE A 48 -6.05 -11.79 7.21
CA PHE A 48 -6.58 -11.49 5.89
C PHE A 48 -7.89 -12.26 5.63
N GLU A 49 -7.92 -13.55 5.96
CA GLU A 49 -9.10 -14.42 5.80
C GLU A 49 -10.29 -13.91 6.64
N SER A 50 -10.07 -13.51 7.89
CA SER A 50 -11.14 -12.98 8.75
C SER A 50 -11.75 -11.68 8.20
N CYS A 51 -10.96 -10.84 7.54
CA CYS A 51 -11.46 -9.60 6.92
C CYS A 51 -12.39 -9.88 5.74
N PHE A 52 -12.18 -10.99 5.02
CA PHE A 52 -13.04 -11.39 3.90
C PHE A 52 -14.37 -11.97 4.37
N GLU A 53 -14.37 -12.74 5.47
CA GLU A 53 -15.58 -13.25 6.10
C GLU A 53 -16.51 -12.12 6.61
N GLU A 54 -15.92 -11.04 7.12
CA GLU A 54 -16.65 -9.86 7.60
C GLU A 54 -17.28 -9.03 6.46
N GLN A 55 -16.79 -9.19 5.23
CA GLN A 55 -17.23 -8.41 4.05
C GLN A 55 -18.36 -9.08 3.25
N HIS A 56 -18.97 -10.19 3.72
CA HIS A 56 -20.14 -10.79 3.08
C HIS A 56 -21.41 -9.93 3.24
N GLY A 57 -21.44 -8.82 2.50
CA GLY A 57 -22.55 -7.88 2.37
C GLY A 57 -23.26 -7.95 1.02
N VAL A 58 -23.26 -9.11 0.35
CA VAL A 58 -24.14 -9.33 -0.81
C VAL A 58 -25.32 -10.17 -0.33
N PRO A 59 -26.52 -9.61 -0.14
CA PRO A 59 -27.69 -10.41 0.18
C PRO A 59 -27.99 -11.34 -1.01
N GLU A 60 -28.09 -12.62 -0.73
CA GLU A 60 -28.60 -13.64 -1.66
C GLU A 60 -30.08 -13.32 -1.94
N GLN A 61 -30.43 -13.05 -3.20
CA GLN A 61 -31.82 -12.95 -3.68
C GLN A 61 -32.25 -14.26 -4.32
#